data_AF-A0A838T167-F1
#
_entry.id   AF-A0A838T167-F1
#
_cell.length_a   1.000
_cell.length_b   1.000
_cell.length_c   1.000
_cell.angle_alpha   90.00
_cell.angle_beta   90.00
_cell.angle_gamma   90.00
#
_symmetry.space_group_name_H-M   'P 1'
#
loop_
_entity.id
_entity.type
_entity.pdbx_description
1 polymer ?
#
loop_
_entity_poly.entity_id
_entity_poly.type
_entity_poly.pdbx_seq_one_letter_code
_entity_poly.pdbx_strand_id
1 'polypeptide(L)'
;MTQASNAPTSPLPPTQATPGADAPAATSSLTAEDIIALRGRRSELSNQLTSAAGRRSSLAREINRTGDPSARAGLEARIAVLDKRMIQLESDIAQTGQVLSSDAAARVAITEQANNPMGINPEIIGPLAGGFMFLVLMPIAIGVGRMFWKRGNHPPAVALPPVVAQSAERLSRLEQSVDAIAVEIERISEGQRFVTKLLSEKAPALAPPPIREQLKDTMQYETPK
;
A
#
# COMPACT_ATOMS: atom_id res chain seq x y z
N MET A 1 -34.45 64.17 -87.58
CA MET A 1 -34.34 62.71 -87.71
C MET A 1 -34.14 62.12 -86.32
N THR A 2 -35.05 61.21 -85.97
CA THR A 2 -34.94 60.14 -84.95
C THR A 2 -34.65 60.51 -83.49
N GLN A 3 -35.78 60.70 -82.80
CA GLN A 3 -36.10 60.32 -81.42
C GLN A 3 -35.54 58.94 -81.02
N ALA A 4 -34.92 58.86 -79.83
CA ALA A 4 -34.83 57.64 -79.04
C ALA A 4 -35.15 58.01 -77.59
N SER A 5 -36.36 57.63 -77.19
CA SER A 5 -36.87 57.67 -75.83
C SER A 5 -36.12 56.65 -74.99
N ASN A 6 -35.70 57.00 -73.76
CA ASN A 6 -35.45 56.03 -72.71
C ASN A 6 -35.78 56.64 -71.34
N ALA A 7 -36.70 55.96 -70.65
CA ALA A 7 -37.33 56.34 -69.40
C ALA A 7 -36.35 56.24 -68.20
N PRO A 8 -36.62 56.98 -67.09
CA PRO A 8 -35.74 57.02 -65.93
C PRO A 8 -35.76 55.70 -65.15
N THR A 9 -34.59 55.10 -64.95
CA THR A 9 -34.37 54.05 -63.95
C THR A 9 -34.34 54.66 -62.56
N SER A 10 -35.37 54.40 -61.77
CA SER A 10 -35.37 54.67 -60.33
C SER A 10 -34.21 53.94 -59.65
N PRO A 11 -33.50 54.58 -58.69
CA PRO A 11 -32.44 53.92 -57.94
C PRO A 11 -33.04 52.84 -57.04
N LEU A 12 -32.46 51.64 -57.12
CA LEU A 12 -32.76 50.53 -56.21
C LEU A 12 -32.51 50.96 -54.76
N PRO A 13 -33.32 50.49 -53.80
CA PRO A 13 -33.08 50.72 -52.38
C PRO A 13 -31.70 50.15 -51.99
N PRO A 14 -30.99 50.76 -51.02
CA PRO A 14 -29.71 50.23 -50.57
C PRO A 14 -29.94 48.80 -50.07
N THR A 15 -29.32 47.85 -50.75
CA THR A 15 -29.07 46.51 -50.20
C THR A 15 -28.51 46.73 -48.81
N GLN A 16 -29.32 46.40 -47.81
CA GLN A 16 -28.82 46.23 -46.46
C GLN A 16 -27.70 45.21 -46.60
N ALA A 17 -26.47 45.70 -46.51
CA ALA A 17 -25.35 44.86 -46.15
C ALA A 17 -25.78 44.24 -44.82
N THR A 18 -26.28 43.01 -44.88
CA THR A 18 -26.22 42.11 -43.73
C THR A 18 -24.81 42.29 -43.20
N PRO A 19 -24.62 42.71 -41.95
CA PRO A 19 -23.32 42.64 -41.34
C PRO A 19 -22.96 41.16 -41.37
N GLY A 20 -22.20 40.75 -42.38
CA GLY A 20 -21.21 39.71 -42.24
C GLY A 20 -20.33 40.21 -41.13
N ALA A 21 -20.76 39.93 -39.91
CA ALA A 21 -20.02 40.18 -38.71
C ALA A 21 -18.88 39.16 -38.71
N ASP A 22 -17.90 39.41 -39.57
CA ASP A 22 -16.50 39.32 -39.17
C ASP A 22 -16.26 40.39 -38.10
N ALA A 23 -16.89 40.17 -36.95
CA ALA A 23 -16.36 40.60 -35.69
C ALA A 23 -15.76 39.32 -35.10
N PRO A 24 -14.45 39.26 -34.80
CA PRO A 24 -14.03 38.33 -33.77
C PRO A 24 -14.74 38.81 -32.51
N ALA A 25 -15.92 38.25 -32.22
CA ALA A 25 -16.49 38.27 -30.91
C ALA A 25 -15.57 37.42 -30.03
N ALA A 26 -14.41 37.99 -29.70
CA ALA A 26 -13.54 37.55 -28.63
C ALA A 26 -14.23 37.87 -27.30
N THR A 27 -15.47 37.41 -27.12
CA THR A 27 -15.94 37.06 -25.79
C THR A 27 -15.25 35.75 -25.49
N SER A 28 -14.20 35.82 -24.69
CA SER A 28 -13.47 34.67 -24.15
C SER A 28 -14.43 33.74 -23.41
N SER A 29 -15.11 32.87 -24.16
CA SER A 29 -15.94 31.80 -23.63
C SER A 29 -15.00 30.81 -22.99
N LEU A 30 -15.02 30.76 -21.66
CA LEU A 30 -14.33 29.73 -20.88
C LEU A 30 -14.62 28.36 -21.52
N THR A 31 -13.59 27.61 -21.90
CA THR A 31 -13.76 26.30 -22.53
C THR A 31 -13.73 25.17 -21.50
N ALA A 32 -14.10 23.94 -21.90
CA ALA A 32 -14.01 22.77 -21.02
C ALA A 32 -12.56 22.51 -20.55
N GLU A 33 -11.59 22.72 -21.44
CA GLU A 33 -10.17 22.63 -21.12
C GLU A 33 -9.74 23.68 -20.09
N ASP A 34 -10.22 24.92 -20.23
CA ASP A 34 -9.95 25.98 -19.27
C ASP A 34 -10.49 25.66 -17.87
N ILE A 35 -11.66 25.03 -17.78
CA ILE A 35 -12.26 24.62 -16.50
C ILE A 35 -11.40 23.55 -15.80
N ILE A 36 -10.89 22.59 -16.57
CA ILE A 36 -9.98 21.56 -16.05
C ILE A 36 -8.68 22.20 -15.55
N ALA A 37 -8.09 23.09 -16.35
CA ALA A 37 -6.88 23.82 -15.98
C ALA A 37 -7.08 24.68 -14.72
N LEU A 38 -8.21 25.39 -14.62
CA LEU A 38 -8.58 26.19 -13.44
C LEU A 38 -8.76 25.32 -12.19
N ARG A 39 -9.38 24.14 -12.33
CA ARG A 39 -9.52 23.18 -11.22
C ARG A 39 -8.16 22.69 -10.73
N GLY A 40 -7.25 22.36 -11.65
CA GLY A 40 -5.87 21.97 -11.33
C GLY A 40 -5.10 23.09 -10.63
N ARG A 41 -5.23 24.33 -11.12
CA ARG A 41 -4.63 25.51 -10.47
C ARG A 41 -5.17 25.71 -9.05
N ARG A 42 -6.47 25.54 -8.83
CA ARG A 42 -7.09 25.66 -7.50
C ARG A 42 -6.54 24.63 -6.51
N SER A 43 -6.39 23.37 -6.95
CA SER A 43 -5.83 22.32 -6.09
C SER A 43 -4.37 22.60 -5.73
N GLU A 44 -3.58 23.11 -6.67
CA GLU A 44 -2.20 23.49 -6.43
C GLU A 44 -2.10 24.65 -5.41
N LEU A 45 -2.90 25.71 -5.58
CA LEU A 45 -2.95 26.81 -4.60
C LEU A 45 -3.36 26.32 -3.20
N SER A 46 -4.31 25.39 -3.12
CA SER A 46 -4.75 24.78 -1.84
C SER A 46 -3.63 23.98 -1.17
N ASN A 47 -2.85 23.24 -1.96
CA ASN A 47 -1.67 22.50 -1.47
C ASN A 47 -0.59 23.46 -0.94
N GLN A 48 -0.36 24.57 -1.65
CA GLN A 48 0.57 25.61 -1.22
C GLN A 48 0.13 26.31 0.06
N LEU A 49 -1.17 26.59 0.21
CA LEU A 49 -1.75 27.17 1.43
C LEU A 49 -1.55 26.22 2.61
N THR A 50 -1.86 24.94 2.43
CA THR A 50 -1.66 23.90 3.46
C THR A 50 -0.19 23.81 3.88
N SER A 51 0.72 23.83 2.91
CA SER A 51 2.16 23.80 3.15
C SER A 51 2.69 25.06 3.84
N ALA A 52 2.11 26.23 3.55
CA ALA A 52 2.41 27.48 4.24
C ALA A 52 1.92 27.46 5.69
N ALA A 53 0.67 27.04 5.92
CA ALA A 53 0.10 26.89 7.26
C ALA A 53 0.89 25.90 8.13
N GLY A 54 1.31 24.76 7.54
CA GLY A 54 2.19 23.79 8.19
C GLY A 54 3.50 24.42 8.67
N ARG A 55 4.21 25.14 7.77
CA ARG A 55 5.46 25.87 8.11
C ARG A 55 5.25 26.93 9.19
N ARG A 56 4.14 27.67 9.13
CA ARG A 56 3.78 28.68 10.15
C ARG A 56 3.64 28.03 11.53
N SER A 57 2.94 26.91 11.61
CA SER A 57 2.76 26.17 12.87
C SER A 57 4.11 25.69 13.45
N SER A 58 5.04 25.28 12.59
CA SER A 58 6.39 24.85 13.00
C SER A 58 7.21 26.03 13.55
N LEU A 59 7.20 27.17 12.86
CA LEU A 59 7.89 28.39 13.32
C LEU A 59 7.31 28.89 14.66
N ALA A 60 5.99 28.84 14.83
CA ALA A 60 5.35 29.24 16.09
C ALA A 60 5.78 28.34 17.27
N ARG A 61 5.92 27.02 17.04
CA ARG A 61 6.47 26.10 18.05
C ARG A 61 7.94 26.39 18.36
N GLU A 62 8.72 26.77 17.36
CA GLU A 62 10.15 27.09 17.51
C GLU A 62 10.37 28.38 18.32
N ILE A 63 9.53 29.40 18.10
CA ILE A 63 9.49 30.63 18.90
C ILE A 63 9.27 30.33 20.38
N ASN A 64 8.32 29.44 20.68
CA ASN A 64 8.01 29.06 22.06
C ASN A 64 9.11 28.23 22.73
N ARG A 65 9.99 27.58 21.94
CA ARG A 65 11.12 26.79 22.43
C ARG A 65 12.40 27.61 22.58
N THR A 66 12.54 28.68 21.80
CA THR A 66 13.72 29.54 21.80
C THR A 66 13.72 30.48 23.01
N GLY A 67 14.79 30.45 23.80
CA GLY A 67 15.01 31.38 24.92
C GLY A 67 15.76 32.67 24.54
N ASP A 68 16.35 32.74 23.34
CA ASP A 68 17.12 33.89 22.85
C ASP A 68 16.19 34.96 22.23
N PRO A 69 16.15 36.20 22.76
CA PRO A 69 15.33 37.28 22.22
C PRO A 69 15.62 37.65 20.76
N SER A 70 16.87 37.53 20.32
CA SER A 70 17.28 37.93 18.98
C SER A 70 16.82 36.91 17.93
N ALA A 71 16.99 35.62 18.20
CA ALA A 71 16.46 34.53 17.40
C ALA A 71 14.92 34.60 17.32
N ARG A 72 14.26 34.94 18.43
CA ARG A 72 12.81 35.11 18.49
C ARG A 72 12.32 36.20 17.54
N ALA A 73 12.93 37.38 17.57
CA ALA A 73 12.58 38.48 16.65
C ALA A 73 12.73 38.09 15.17
N GLY A 74 13.78 37.33 14.83
CA GLY A 74 13.98 36.82 13.48
C GLY A 74 12.89 35.83 13.02
N LEU A 75 12.44 34.94 13.91
CA LEU A 75 11.35 33.99 13.64
C LEU A 75 10.00 34.73 13.50
N GLU A 76 9.72 35.73 14.32
CA GLU A 76 8.53 36.57 14.24
C GLU A 76 8.44 37.30 12.88
N ALA A 77 9.55 37.86 12.41
CA ALA A 77 9.63 38.47 11.08
C ALA A 77 9.32 37.47 9.95
N ARG A 78 9.81 36.23 10.05
CA ARG A 78 9.52 35.16 9.08
C ARG A 78 8.04 34.77 9.09
N ILE A 79 7.41 34.70 10.26
CA ILE A 79 5.96 34.44 10.37
C ILE A 79 5.17 35.56 9.70
N ALA A 80 5.53 36.83 9.91
CA ALA A 80 4.83 37.95 9.29
C ALA A 80 4.86 37.90 7.75
N VAL A 81 5.98 37.49 7.15
CA VAL A 81 6.07 37.28 5.69
C VAL A 81 5.21 36.11 5.23
N LEU A 82 5.17 35.02 6.01
CA LEU A 82 4.36 33.84 5.69
C LEU A 82 2.86 34.12 5.79
N ASP A 83 2.44 34.92 6.76
CA ASP A 83 1.05 35.34 6.97
C ASP A 83 0.54 36.17 5.78
N LYS A 84 1.35 37.10 5.26
CA LYS A 84 1.03 37.82 4.02
C LYS A 84 0.84 36.87 2.83
N ARG A 85 1.69 35.84 2.71
CA ARG A 85 1.58 34.85 1.63
C ARG A 85 0.32 33.99 1.75
N MET A 86 -0.08 33.59 2.96
CA MET A 86 -1.31 32.82 3.16
C MET A 86 -2.54 33.62 2.73
N ILE A 87 -2.63 34.90 3.12
CA ILE A 87 -3.71 35.79 2.69
C ILE A 87 -3.76 35.91 1.17
N GLN A 88 -2.61 36.06 0.50
CA GLN A 88 -2.56 36.10 -0.96
C GLN A 88 -3.07 34.79 -1.59
N LEU A 89 -2.63 33.64 -1.07
CA LEU A 89 -3.07 32.33 -1.58
C LEU A 89 -4.58 32.12 -1.39
N GLU A 90 -5.14 32.54 -0.26
CA GLU A 90 -6.59 32.50 0.00
C GLU A 90 -7.37 33.38 -0.99
N SER A 91 -6.87 34.59 -1.24
CA SER A 91 -7.44 35.50 -2.25
C SER A 91 -7.40 34.89 -3.66
N ASP A 92 -6.26 34.31 -4.06
CA ASP A 92 -6.10 33.70 -5.38
C ASP A 92 -7.04 32.49 -5.56
N ILE A 93 -7.24 31.70 -4.49
CA ILE A 93 -8.20 30.59 -4.47
C ILE A 93 -9.63 31.12 -4.62
N ALA A 94 -10.00 32.17 -3.87
CA ALA A 94 -11.33 32.77 -3.95
C ALA A 94 -11.63 33.31 -5.36
N GLN A 95 -10.67 34.01 -5.96
CA GLN A 95 -10.79 34.54 -7.33
C GLN A 95 -10.96 33.41 -8.35
N THR A 96 -10.14 32.35 -8.25
CA THR A 96 -10.26 31.17 -9.13
C THR A 96 -11.61 30.46 -8.93
N GLY A 97 -12.09 30.39 -7.68
CA GLY A 97 -13.39 29.83 -7.34
C GLY A 97 -14.57 30.58 -7.98
N GLN A 98 -14.51 31.92 -8.01
CA GLN A 98 -15.53 32.74 -8.65
C GLN A 98 -15.63 32.52 -10.16
N VAL A 99 -14.49 32.35 -10.84
CA VAL A 99 -14.46 32.03 -12.28
C VAL A 99 -15.10 30.66 -12.53
N LEU A 100 -14.77 29.67 -11.69
CA LEU A 100 -15.35 28.32 -11.77
C LEU A 100 -16.85 28.27 -11.45
N SER A 101 -17.34 29.17 -10.60
CA SER A 101 -18.77 29.27 -10.27
C SER A 101 -19.56 30.21 -11.19
N SER A 102 -18.89 30.84 -12.16
CA SER A 102 -19.55 31.74 -13.10
C SER A 102 -20.46 30.96 -14.06
N ASP A 103 -21.55 31.60 -14.51
CA ASP A 103 -22.56 31.03 -15.41
C ASP A 103 -21.94 30.44 -16.70
N ALA A 104 -20.80 30.97 -17.16
CA ALA A 104 -20.06 30.44 -18.31
C ALA A 104 -19.53 29.01 -18.07
N ALA A 105 -18.99 28.73 -16.88
CA ALA A 105 -18.53 27.39 -16.52
C ALA A 105 -19.71 26.40 -16.41
N ALA A 106 -20.87 26.88 -15.91
CA ALA A 106 -22.10 26.10 -15.84
C ALA A 106 -22.63 25.76 -17.24
N ARG A 107 -22.62 26.72 -18.17
CA ARG A 107 -23.06 26.50 -19.57
C ARG A 107 -22.20 25.47 -20.30
N VAL A 108 -20.87 25.51 -20.13
CA VAL A 108 -19.98 24.49 -20.71
C VAL A 108 -20.26 23.09 -20.16
N ALA A 109 -20.48 22.97 -18.86
CA ALA A 109 -20.83 21.68 -18.25
C ALA A 109 -22.15 21.12 -18.83
N ILE A 110 -23.13 21.98 -19.07
CA ILE A 110 -24.42 21.60 -19.70
C ILE A 110 -24.22 21.19 -21.17
N THR A 111 -23.35 21.89 -21.92
CA THR A 111 -23.05 21.56 -23.33
C THR A 111 -22.30 20.23 -23.48
N GLU A 112 -21.35 19.91 -22.60
CA GLU A 112 -20.69 18.58 -22.61
C GLU A 112 -21.68 17.45 -22.34
N GLN A 113 -22.63 17.65 -21.41
CA GLN A 113 -23.63 16.64 -21.06
C GLN A 113 -24.66 16.39 -22.18
N ALA A 114 -24.91 17.40 -23.02
CA ALA A 114 -25.78 17.29 -24.18
C ALA A 114 -25.13 16.55 -25.37
N ASN A 115 -23.79 16.51 -25.42
CA ASN A 115 -23.05 15.84 -26.48
C ASN A 115 -22.67 14.40 -26.07
N ASN A 116 -23.68 13.58 -25.77
CA ASN A 116 -23.52 12.13 -25.65
C ASN A 116 -23.70 11.51 -27.06
N PRO A 117 -22.63 11.16 -27.80
CA PRO A 117 -22.75 10.63 -29.17
C PRO A 117 -23.37 9.23 -29.22
N MET A 118 -23.47 8.56 -28.07
CA MET A 118 -24.19 7.31 -27.91
C MET A 118 -25.40 7.60 -27.03
N GLY A 119 -26.61 7.56 -27.59
CA GLY A 119 -27.87 7.79 -26.88
C GLY A 119 -28.19 6.73 -25.83
N ILE A 120 -27.32 6.57 -24.83
CA ILE A 120 -27.54 5.66 -23.70
C ILE A 120 -28.22 6.46 -22.59
N ASN A 121 -29.48 6.12 -22.34
CA ASN A 121 -30.31 6.75 -21.32
C ASN A 121 -29.72 6.47 -19.92
N PRO A 122 -29.47 7.51 -19.09
CA PRO A 122 -28.91 7.33 -17.74
C PRO A 122 -29.83 6.55 -16.80
N GLU A 123 -31.14 6.50 -17.09
CA GLU A 123 -32.11 5.67 -16.34
C GLU A 123 -31.88 4.16 -16.51
N ILE A 124 -31.26 3.73 -17.61
CA ILE A 124 -30.94 2.32 -17.86
C ILE A 124 -29.56 1.96 -17.29
N ILE A 125 -28.60 2.89 -17.34
CA ILE A 125 -27.23 2.67 -16.85
C ILE A 125 -27.18 2.62 -15.32
N GLY A 126 -27.91 3.48 -14.61
CA GLY A 126 -27.86 3.56 -13.15
C GLY A 126 -28.12 2.21 -12.46
N PRO A 127 -29.22 1.49 -12.79
CA PRO A 127 -29.52 0.19 -12.21
C PRO A 127 -28.57 -0.93 -12.67
N LEU A 128 -28.12 -0.93 -13.94
CA LEU A 128 -27.25 -1.98 -14.49
C LEU A 128 -25.80 -1.87 -14.00
N ALA A 129 -25.23 -0.66 -14.03
CA ALA A 129 -23.89 -0.40 -13.54
C ALA A 129 -23.82 -0.51 -12.00
N GLY A 130 -24.85 0.00 -11.31
CA GLY A 130 -24.99 -0.18 -9.87
C GLY A 130 -25.12 -1.66 -9.50
N GLY A 131 -26.02 -2.40 -10.15
CA GLY A 131 -26.22 -3.82 -9.92
C GLY A 131 -24.97 -4.66 -10.17
N PHE A 132 -24.23 -4.40 -11.26
CA PHE A 132 -22.98 -5.09 -11.57
C PHE A 132 -21.87 -4.75 -10.56
N MET A 133 -21.75 -3.48 -10.16
CA MET A 133 -20.78 -3.05 -9.15
C MET A 133 -21.08 -3.66 -7.78
N PHE A 134 -22.35 -3.73 -7.36
CA PHE A 134 -22.76 -4.44 -6.16
C PHE A 134 -22.48 -5.94 -6.27
N LEU A 135 -22.77 -6.58 -7.40
CA LEU A 135 -22.54 -8.01 -7.63
C LEU A 135 -21.06 -8.39 -7.53
N VAL A 136 -20.15 -7.51 -7.98
CA VAL A 136 -18.69 -7.75 -7.93
C VAL A 136 -18.07 -7.31 -6.60
N LEU A 137 -18.43 -6.13 -6.07
CA LEU A 137 -17.79 -5.58 -4.86
C LEU A 137 -18.34 -6.18 -3.56
N MET A 138 -19.62 -6.56 -3.51
CA MET A 138 -20.22 -7.11 -2.30
C MET A 138 -19.56 -8.42 -1.82
N PRO A 139 -19.30 -9.44 -2.66
CA PRO A 139 -18.61 -10.65 -2.20
C PRO A 139 -17.17 -10.37 -1.72
N ILE A 140 -16.48 -9.40 -2.34
CA ILE A 140 -15.13 -8.96 -1.91
C ILE A 140 -15.21 -8.29 -0.53
N ALA A 141 -16.16 -7.37 -0.34
CA ALA A 141 -16.38 -6.69 0.94
C ALA A 141 -16.73 -7.67 2.06
N ILE A 142 -17.57 -8.68 1.78
CA ILE A 142 -17.89 -9.76 2.73
C ILE A 142 -16.63 -10.58 3.05
N GLY A 143 -15.83 -10.94 2.06
CA GLY A 143 -14.59 -11.70 2.26
C GLY A 143 -13.59 -10.95 3.15
N VAL A 144 -13.37 -9.67 2.89
CA VAL A 144 -12.49 -8.79 3.67
C VAL A 144 -13.04 -8.59 5.09
N GLY A 145 -14.34 -8.32 5.22
CA GLY A 145 -14.99 -8.19 6.53
C GLY A 145 -14.88 -9.46 7.38
N ARG A 146 -15.05 -10.64 6.76
CA ARG A 146 -14.91 -11.93 7.45
C ARG A 146 -13.45 -12.20 7.86
N MET A 147 -12.47 -11.73 7.08
CA MET A 147 -11.05 -11.82 7.41
C MET A 147 -10.67 -10.92 8.59
N PHE A 148 -11.20 -9.70 8.65
CA PHE A 148 -11.00 -8.80 9.79
C PHE A 148 -11.71 -9.30 11.05
N TRP A 149 -12.92 -9.87 10.92
CA TRP A 149 -13.63 -10.43 12.07
C TRP A 149 -12.93 -11.67 12.63
N LYS A 150 -12.38 -12.54 11.78
CA LYS A 150 -11.53 -13.66 12.24
C LYS A 150 -10.24 -13.17 12.90
N ARG A 151 -9.61 -12.10 12.41
CA ARG A 151 -8.39 -11.51 13.01
C ARG A 151 -8.66 -10.75 14.31
N GLY A 152 -9.85 -10.17 14.49
CA GLY A 152 -10.25 -9.44 15.70
C GLY A 152 -10.54 -10.32 16.92
N ASN A 153 -10.80 -11.62 16.71
CA ASN A 153 -11.01 -12.60 17.79
C ASN A 153 -9.75 -13.39 18.17
N HIS A 154 -8.64 -13.19 17.46
CA HIS A 154 -7.34 -13.63 17.96
C HIS A 154 -6.77 -12.47 18.79
N PRO A 155 -6.58 -12.61 20.11
CA PRO A 155 -5.80 -11.62 20.85
C PRO A 155 -4.48 -11.45 20.09
N PRO A 156 -3.97 -10.21 19.93
CA PRO A 156 -2.69 -10.02 19.26
C PRO A 156 -1.70 -10.93 19.98
N ALA A 157 -1.22 -11.95 19.26
CA ALA A 157 -0.11 -12.73 19.76
C ALA A 157 0.97 -11.69 20.05
N VAL A 158 1.25 -11.48 21.33
CA VAL A 158 2.33 -10.59 21.75
C VAL A 158 3.54 -11.14 21.03
N ALA A 159 3.96 -10.46 19.96
CA ALA A 159 5.11 -10.85 19.20
C ALA A 159 6.28 -10.69 20.16
N LEU A 160 6.68 -11.82 20.76
CA LEU A 160 7.84 -11.88 21.62
C LEU A 160 9.00 -11.24 20.85
N PRO A 161 9.81 -10.38 21.48
CA PRO A 161 10.97 -9.79 20.82
C PRO A 161 11.76 -10.88 20.09
N PRO A 162 12.31 -10.62 18.90
CA PRO A 162 12.95 -11.66 18.07
C PRO A 162 14.03 -12.46 18.81
N VAL A 163 14.67 -11.83 19.80
CA VAL A 163 15.63 -12.46 20.72
C VAL A 163 15.00 -13.57 21.58
N VAL A 164 13.79 -13.34 22.11
CA VAL A 164 13.07 -14.30 22.96
C VAL A 164 12.54 -15.46 22.11
N ALA A 165 11.98 -15.19 20.93
CA ALA A 165 11.55 -16.23 20.00
C ALA A 165 12.71 -17.14 19.56
N GLN A 166 13.87 -16.55 19.26
CA GLN A 166 15.08 -17.31 18.92
C GLN A 166 15.59 -18.16 20.09
N SER A 167 15.48 -17.67 21.33
CA SER A 167 15.87 -18.45 22.51
C SER A 167 14.95 -19.64 22.77
N ALA A 168 13.64 -19.47 22.59
CA ALA A 168 12.66 -20.55 22.75
C ALA A 168 12.87 -21.66 21.71
N GLU A 169 13.17 -21.30 20.45
CA GLU A 169 13.49 -22.27 19.41
C GLU A 169 14.78 -23.06 19.71
N ARG A 170 15.81 -22.39 20.22
CA ARG A 170 17.06 -23.05 20.65
C ARG A 170 16.82 -24.02 21.80
N LEU A 171 15.99 -23.64 22.78
CA LEU A 171 15.63 -24.52 23.90
C LEU A 171 14.87 -25.76 23.43
N SER A 172 13.91 -25.61 22.53
CA SER A 172 13.17 -26.74 21.96
C SER A 172 14.09 -27.71 21.19
N ARG A 173 15.07 -27.18 20.44
CA ARG A 173 16.08 -28.02 19.77
C ARG A 173 17.00 -28.73 20.77
N LEU A 174 17.34 -28.08 21.89
CA LEU A 174 18.12 -28.70 22.96
C LEU A 174 17.32 -29.82 23.63
N GLU A 175 16.04 -29.61 23.94
CA GLU A 175 15.14 -30.63 24.49
C GLU A 175 15.08 -31.86 23.57
N GLN A 176 14.83 -31.65 22.28
CA GLN A 176 14.82 -32.75 21.31
C GLN A 176 16.17 -33.47 21.19
N SER A 177 17.28 -32.73 21.27
CA SER A 177 18.62 -33.34 21.26
C SER A 177 18.88 -34.18 22.51
N VAL A 178 18.37 -33.74 23.66
CA VAL A 178 18.48 -34.46 24.93
C VAL A 178 17.61 -35.72 24.90
N ASP A 179 16.39 -35.65 24.39
CA ASP A 179 15.52 -36.82 24.21
C ASP A 179 16.15 -37.86 23.28
N ALA A 180 16.75 -37.42 22.18
CA ALA A 180 17.47 -38.31 21.26
C ALA A 180 18.69 -38.96 21.93
N ILE A 181 19.45 -38.20 22.73
CA ILE A 181 20.58 -38.73 23.51
C ILE A 181 20.10 -39.77 24.53
N ALA A 182 18.97 -39.53 25.20
CA ALA A 182 18.42 -40.45 26.18
C ALA A 182 18.10 -41.82 25.56
N VAL A 183 17.44 -41.84 24.40
CA VAL A 183 17.13 -43.07 23.66
C VAL A 183 18.42 -43.76 23.17
N GLU A 184 19.40 -43.00 22.68
CA GLU A 184 20.65 -43.58 22.21
C GLU A 184 21.46 -44.21 23.35
N ILE A 185 21.47 -43.59 24.54
CA ILE A 185 22.14 -44.16 25.73
C ILE A 185 21.45 -45.46 26.15
N GLU A 186 20.13 -45.50 26.18
CA GLU A 186 19.37 -46.72 26.47
C GLU A 186 19.77 -47.83 25.49
N ARG A 187 19.74 -47.55 24.19
CA ARG A 187 20.11 -48.49 23.13
C ARG A 187 21.57 -48.94 23.20
N ILE A 188 22.51 -48.04 23.48
CA ILE A 188 23.94 -48.39 23.66
C ILE A 188 24.10 -49.30 24.87
N SER A 189 23.40 -49.01 25.97
CA SER A 189 23.46 -49.84 27.18
C SER A 189 22.92 -51.25 26.94
N GLU A 190 21.85 -51.39 26.16
CA GLU A 190 21.31 -52.67 25.74
C GLU A 190 22.26 -53.42 24.80
N GLY A 191 22.85 -52.71 23.83
CA GLY A 191 23.85 -53.28 22.92
C GLY A 191 25.07 -53.82 23.66
N GLN A 192 25.58 -53.05 24.63
CA GLN A 192 26.70 -53.49 25.49
C GLN A 192 26.31 -54.71 26.32
N ARG A 193 25.14 -54.69 26.97
CA ARG A 193 24.65 -55.84 27.74
C ARG A 193 24.48 -57.09 26.88
N PHE A 194 24.00 -56.93 25.66
CA PHE A 194 23.83 -58.03 24.71
C PHE A 194 25.17 -58.62 24.27
N VAL A 195 26.15 -57.77 23.94
CA VAL A 195 27.51 -58.22 23.58
C VAL A 195 28.18 -58.95 24.74
N THR A 196 28.08 -58.43 25.98
CA THR A 196 28.61 -59.12 27.16
C THR A 196 27.94 -60.47 27.38
N LYS A 197 26.61 -60.55 27.22
CA LYS A 197 25.86 -61.82 27.31
C LYS A 197 26.33 -62.82 26.24
N LEU A 198 26.48 -62.39 24.99
CA LEU A 198 26.98 -63.23 23.90
C LEU A 198 28.41 -63.74 24.15
N LEU A 199 29.32 -62.87 24.62
CA LEU A 199 30.68 -63.27 24.97
C LEU A 199 30.70 -64.28 26.11
N SER A 200 29.84 -64.09 27.12
CA SER A 200 29.70 -65.03 28.25
C SER A 200 29.07 -66.37 27.84
N GLU A 201 28.12 -66.40 26.91
CA GLU A 201 27.51 -67.63 26.39
C GLU A 201 28.47 -68.43 25.49
N LYS A 202 29.40 -67.76 24.79
CA LYS A 202 30.43 -68.41 23.97
C LYS A 202 31.64 -68.91 24.78
N ALA A 203 31.92 -68.32 25.93
CA ALA A 203 33.01 -68.71 26.83
C ALA A 203 32.99 -70.20 27.29
N PRO A 204 31.85 -70.83 27.65
CA PRO A 204 31.85 -72.24 28.08
C PRO A 204 32.23 -73.24 26.97
N ALA A 205 32.25 -72.84 25.69
CA ALA A 205 32.66 -73.71 24.59
C ALA A 205 34.19 -73.75 24.35
N LEU A 206 34.97 -72.90 25.04
CA LEU A 206 36.42 -72.82 24.90
C LEU A 206 37.18 -73.08 26.22
N ALA A 207 36.58 -73.83 27.13
CA ALA A 207 37.30 -74.36 28.29
C ALA A 207 38.04 -75.66 27.87
N PRO A 208 39.39 -75.69 27.85
CA PRO A 208 40.12 -76.92 27.60
C PRO A 208 39.81 -77.96 28.69
N PRO A 209 39.72 -79.27 28.34
CA PRO A 209 39.43 -80.31 29.30
C PRO A 209 40.46 -80.32 30.44
N PRO A 210 40.05 -80.59 31.69
CA PRO A 210 40.96 -80.55 32.83
C PRO A 210 42.10 -81.55 32.65
N ILE A 211 43.34 -81.06 32.74
CA ILE A 211 44.62 -81.79 32.61
C ILE A 211 44.70 -83.06 33.47
N ARG A 212 43.83 -83.19 34.49
CA ARG A 212 43.74 -84.35 35.39
C ARG A 212 43.33 -85.67 34.71
N GLU A 213 42.73 -85.66 33.52
CA GLU A 213 42.51 -86.92 32.78
C GLU A 213 43.75 -87.36 32.00
N GLN A 214 44.51 -86.43 31.39
CA GLN A 214 45.67 -86.80 30.59
C GLN A 214 46.85 -87.32 31.43
N LEU A 215 47.01 -86.84 32.66
CA LEU A 215 48.07 -87.29 33.56
C LEU A 215 47.87 -88.73 34.09
N LYS A 216 46.63 -89.25 34.08
CA LYS A 216 46.35 -90.62 34.54
C LYS A 216 46.79 -91.67 33.53
N ASP A 217 46.66 -91.40 32.24
CA ASP A 217 47.12 -92.30 31.18
C ASP A 217 48.64 -92.37 31.09
N THR A 218 49.34 -91.28 31.42
CA THR A 218 50.81 -91.27 31.37
C THR A 218 51.47 -91.92 32.60
N MET A 219 50.79 -91.93 33.75
CA MET A 219 51.36 -92.47 35.00
C MET A 219 51.11 -93.98 35.22
N GLN A 220 50.37 -94.65 34.34
CA GLN A 220 50.08 -96.10 34.48
C GLN A 220 51.13 -97.04 33.87
N TYR A 221 52.19 -96.55 33.21
CA TYR A 221 53.12 -97.42 32.47
C TYR A 221 54.58 -97.51 32.98
N GLU A 222 54.93 -96.88 34.11
CA GLU A 222 56.31 -96.97 34.63
C GLU A 222 56.37 -97.47 36.08
N THR A 223 56.29 -98.79 36.24
CA THR A 223 56.90 -99.50 37.38
C THR A 223 57.62 -100.73 36.84
N PRO A 224 58.96 -100.75 36.91
CA PRO A 224 59.62 -102.03 37.13
C PRO A 224 60.77 -102.00 38.16
N LYS A 225 60.64 -103.00 39.05
CA LYS A 225 61.64 -103.71 39.89
C LYS A 225 62.05 -103.10 41.21
#